data_AF-G2FL29-F1
#
_entry.id   AF-G2FL29-F1
#
_cell.length_a   1.000
_cell.length_b   1.000
_cell.length_c   1.000
_cell.angle_alpha   90.00
_cell.angle_beta   90.00
_cell.angle_gamma   90.00
#
_symmetry.space_group_name_H-M   'P 1'
#
loop_
_entity.id
_entity.type
_entity.pdbx_description
1 polymer ?
#
loop_
_entity_poly.entity_id
_entity_poly.type
_entity_poly.pdbx_seq_one_letter_code
_entity_poly.pdbx_strand_id
1 'polypeptide(L)'
;MKKLLTLAATLTLVLSLSIPVLADDNTSDLNTSQAPTTQSSATDKATKAQERHQNRQQYQQYMEPIRELQKQEVQIREQLRSIKSQVRQQVKSDKQAKNYTALSAALNDMISMQDDITAITNAKKICLTDWQQYYTDRQANNVEGITADLQKLQTDIQAKITAMQKVLTDLQQISTDLNIPAESTTTTSTI
;
A
#
# COMPACT_ATOMS: atom_id res chain seq x y z
N MET A 1 15.80 1.26 29.31
CA MET A 1 14.58 0.42 29.18
C MET A 1 13.41 1.14 28.49
N LYS A 2 13.04 2.39 28.84
CA LYS A 2 11.91 3.09 28.19
C LYS A 2 12.02 3.20 26.65
N LYS A 3 13.23 3.51 26.12
CA LYS A 3 13.48 3.60 24.67
C LYS A 3 13.28 2.29 23.90
N LEU A 4 13.54 1.14 24.55
CA LEU A 4 13.33 -0.20 23.98
C LEU A 4 11.85 -0.61 23.93
N LEU A 5 11.02 -0.08 24.84
CA LEU A 5 9.58 -0.33 24.84
C LEU A 5 8.89 0.41 23.67
N THR A 6 9.38 1.60 23.32
CA THR A 6 8.93 2.38 22.15
C THR A 6 9.20 1.62 20.84
N LEU A 7 10.30 0.87 20.76
CA LEU A 7 10.71 0.07 19.59
C LEU A 7 9.67 -0.99 19.17
N ALA A 8 8.97 -1.59 20.14
CA ALA A 8 7.96 -2.61 19.87
C ALA A 8 6.65 -2.01 19.34
N ALA A 9 6.35 -0.75 19.69
CA ALA A 9 5.12 -0.07 19.31
C ALA A 9 5.16 0.44 17.86
N THR A 10 6.26 1.09 17.43
CA THR A 10 6.44 1.59 16.06
C THR A 10 6.44 0.46 15.03
N LEU A 11 7.07 -0.66 15.34
CA LEU A 11 7.10 -1.82 14.45
C LEU A 11 5.73 -2.50 14.30
N THR A 12 4.72 -2.19 15.12
CA THR A 12 3.41 -2.85 15.06
C THR A 12 2.44 -2.19 14.08
N LEU A 13 2.64 -0.92 13.70
CA LEU A 13 1.68 -0.15 12.90
C LEU A 13 1.57 -0.50 11.40
N VAL A 14 2.53 -1.24 10.82
CA VAL A 14 2.55 -1.54 9.37
C VAL A 14 1.52 -2.63 8.93
N LEU A 15 0.64 -3.10 9.82
CA LEU A 15 -0.12 -4.34 9.61
C LEU A 15 -1.46 -4.22 8.85
N SER A 16 -1.91 -3.02 8.47
CA SER A 16 -3.19 -2.86 7.76
C SER A 16 -3.08 -1.96 6.52
N LEU A 17 -2.12 -2.21 5.63
CA LEU A 17 -1.93 -1.39 4.42
C LEU A 17 -2.75 -1.83 3.20
N SER A 18 -3.69 -2.76 3.38
CA SER A 18 -4.58 -3.25 2.33
C SER A 18 -5.44 -2.11 1.76
N ILE A 19 -5.39 -1.96 0.44
CA ILE A 19 -6.37 -1.20 -0.36
C ILE A 19 -7.28 -2.24 -1.02
N PRO A 20 -8.58 -1.95 -1.22
CA PRO A 20 -9.45 -2.79 -2.03
C PRO A 20 -8.80 -3.12 -3.38
N VAL A 21 -8.77 -4.39 -3.74
CA VAL A 21 -8.38 -4.83 -5.08
C VAL A 21 -9.58 -4.58 -6.00
N LEU A 22 -9.32 -4.07 -7.20
CA LEU A 22 -10.35 -4.02 -8.24
C LEU A 22 -10.77 -5.45 -8.57
N ALA A 23 -12.03 -5.79 -8.32
CA ALA A 23 -12.58 -7.02 -8.86
C ALA A 23 -12.58 -6.93 -10.40
N ASP A 24 -12.37 -8.07 -11.08
CA ASP A 24 -12.74 -8.21 -12.49
C ASP A 24 -14.26 -8.10 -12.58
N ASP A 25 -14.74 -6.87 -12.72
CA ASP A 25 -16.16 -6.61 -12.75
C ASP A 25 -16.70 -6.93 -14.14
N ASN A 26 -16.83 -8.22 -14.40
CA ASN A 26 -17.56 -8.75 -15.55
C ASN A 26 -19.09 -8.69 -15.30
N THR A 27 -19.53 -8.12 -14.17
CA THR A 27 -20.94 -8.01 -13.84
C THR A 27 -21.47 -6.63 -14.19
N SER A 28 -22.15 -6.57 -15.34
CA SER A 28 -23.13 -5.54 -15.64
C SER A 28 -24.45 -6.18 -16.01
N ASP A 29 -24.90 -7.15 -15.21
CA ASP A 29 -26.34 -7.46 -15.13
C ASP A 29 -26.94 -6.60 -14.03
N LEU A 30 -26.94 -5.29 -14.25
CA LEU A 30 -27.88 -4.39 -13.59
C LEU A 30 -29.26 -4.68 -14.17
N ASN A 31 -29.91 -5.65 -13.53
CA ASN A 31 -31.34 -5.86 -13.41
C ASN A 31 -32.21 -4.88 -14.23
N THR A 32 -32.65 -5.33 -15.40
CA THR A 32 -33.80 -4.79 -16.09
C THR A 32 -35.06 -5.08 -15.26
N SER A 33 -35.43 -4.16 -14.38
CA SER A 33 -36.79 -4.16 -13.84
C SER A 33 -37.31 -2.73 -13.77
N GLN A 34 -37.87 -2.32 -14.92
CA GLN A 34 -39.12 -1.61 -15.12
C GLN A 34 -38.99 -0.71 -16.36
N ALA A 35 -39.72 -1.07 -17.40
CA ALA A 35 -39.95 -0.21 -18.54
C ALA A 35 -41.01 0.84 -18.16
N PRO A 36 -40.71 2.14 -18.27
CA PRO A 36 -41.70 3.08 -18.78
C PRO A 36 -41.72 2.93 -20.30
N THR A 37 -42.90 2.68 -20.86
CA THR A 37 -43.16 2.75 -22.30
C THR A 37 -42.91 4.17 -22.79
N THR A 38 -41.67 4.47 -23.16
CA THR A 38 -41.33 5.58 -24.05
C THR A 38 -40.57 5.02 -25.23
N GLN A 39 -41.14 5.25 -26.41
CA GLN A 39 -40.74 4.76 -27.72
C GLN A 39 -39.42 5.44 -28.13
N SER A 40 -38.30 4.99 -27.56
CA SER A 40 -36.96 5.37 -28.01
C SER A 40 -36.68 4.71 -29.37
N SER A 41 -36.26 5.52 -30.35
CA SER A 41 -36.05 5.05 -31.73
C SER A 41 -34.91 4.03 -31.80
N ALA A 42 -34.92 3.16 -32.82
CA ALA A 42 -33.83 2.19 -33.02
C ALA A 42 -32.45 2.87 -33.14
N THR A 43 -32.44 4.10 -33.66
CA THR A 43 -31.25 4.96 -33.77
C THR A 43 -30.72 5.38 -32.40
N ASP A 44 -31.58 5.78 -31.46
CA ASP A 44 -31.17 6.17 -30.10
C ASP A 44 -30.58 4.99 -29.32
N LYS A 45 -31.11 3.78 -29.54
CA LYS A 45 -30.57 2.55 -28.93
C LYS A 45 -29.18 2.20 -29.47
N ALA A 46 -28.96 2.36 -30.77
CA ALA A 46 -27.67 2.10 -31.40
C ALA A 46 -26.60 3.09 -30.93
N THR A 47 -26.92 4.40 -30.88
CA THR A 47 -26.00 5.44 -30.39
C THR A 47 -25.61 5.20 -28.93
N LYS A 48 -26.60 4.90 -28.07
CA LYS A 48 -26.34 4.61 -26.65
C LYS A 48 -25.54 3.33 -26.45
N ALA A 49 -25.71 2.32 -27.30
CA ALA A 49 -24.90 1.10 -27.27
C ALA A 49 -23.45 1.37 -27.68
N GLN A 50 -23.23 2.25 -28.65
CA GLN A 50 -21.91 2.65 -29.13
C GLN A 50 -21.15 3.49 -28.09
N GLU A 51 -21.80 4.47 -27.46
CA GLU A 51 -21.24 5.24 -26.33
C GLU A 51 -20.83 4.32 -25.16
N ARG A 52 -21.67 3.35 -24.80
CA ARG A 52 -21.34 2.34 -23.79
C ARG A 52 -20.15 1.47 -24.17
N HIS A 53 -19.96 1.20 -25.46
CA HIS A 53 -18.81 0.42 -25.93
C HIS A 53 -17.52 1.26 -25.86
N GLN A 54 -17.56 2.52 -26.30
CA GLN A 54 -16.41 3.43 -26.20
C GLN A 54 -16.02 3.70 -24.74
N ASN A 55 -16.98 3.96 -23.85
CA ASN A 55 -16.70 4.17 -22.43
C ASN A 55 -16.05 2.94 -21.80
N ARG A 56 -16.49 1.72 -22.17
CA ARG A 56 -15.84 0.48 -21.70
C ARG A 56 -14.39 0.36 -22.14
N GLN A 57 -14.08 0.72 -23.38
CA GLN A 57 -12.69 0.70 -23.86
C GLN A 57 -11.82 1.72 -23.11
N GLN A 58 -12.36 2.93 -22.87
CA GLN A 58 -11.67 3.94 -22.06
C GLN A 58 -11.43 3.48 -20.62
N TYR A 59 -12.42 2.85 -19.97
CA TYR A 59 -12.24 2.29 -18.63
C TYR A 59 -11.14 1.23 -18.59
N GLN A 60 -11.11 0.32 -19.57
CA GLN A 60 -10.08 -0.72 -19.63
C GLN A 60 -8.67 -0.11 -19.77
N GLN A 61 -8.53 0.97 -20.53
CA GLN A 61 -7.25 1.67 -20.70
C GLN A 61 -6.68 2.20 -19.38
N TYR A 62 -7.51 2.72 -18.48
CA TYR A 62 -7.07 3.22 -17.17
C TYR A 62 -6.97 2.12 -16.10
N MET A 63 -7.73 1.05 -16.24
CA MET A 63 -7.74 -0.05 -15.27
C MET A 63 -6.47 -0.90 -15.31
N GLU A 64 -5.92 -1.19 -16.49
CA GLU A 64 -4.74 -2.04 -16.60
C GLU A 64 -3.52 -1.49 -15.83
N PRO A 65 -3.13 -0.20 -15.98
CA PRO A 65 -2.06 0.38 -15.18
C PRO A 65 -2.32 0.29 -13.67
N ILE A 66 -3.56 0.53 -13.22
CA ILE A 66 -3.92 0.46 -11.80
C ILE A 66 -3.77 -0.97 -11.27
N ARG A 67 -4.19 -1.98 -12.04
CA ARG A 67 -4.04 -3.40 -11.67
C ARG A 67 -2.57 -3.78 -11.52
N GLU A 68 -1.72 -3.31 -12.43
CA GLU A 68 -0.29 -3.60 -12.35
C GLU A 68 0.35 -2.95 -11.13
N LEU A 69 -0.01 -1.69 -10.83
CA LEU A 69 0.41 -1.03 -9.61
C LEU A 69 -0.11 -1.76 -8.36
N GLN A 70 -1.33 -2.29 -8.36
CA GLN A 70 -1.84 -3.10 -7.24
C GLN A 70 -1.01 -4.38 -7.04
N LYS A 71 -0.60 -5.07 -8.11
CA LYS A 71 0.30 -6.23 -7.99
C LYS A 71 1.64 -5.84 -7.41
N GLN A 72 2.23 -4.74 -7.89
CA GLN A 72 3.51 -4.24 -7.38
C GLN A 72 3.40 -3.87 -5.88
N GLU A 73 2.30 -3.21 -5.48
CA GLU A 73 2.06 -2.86 -4.10
C GLU A 73 1.93 -4.11 -3.20
N VAL A 74 1.29 -5.17 -3.67
CA VAL A 74 1.21 -6.46 -2.96
C VAL A 74 2.60 -7.07 -2.77
N GLN A 75 3.42 -7.11 -3.83
CA GLN A 75 4.78 -7.66 -3.76
C GLN A 75 5.64 -6.90 -2.74
N ILE A 76 5.59 -5.56 -2.74
CA ILE A 76 6.35 -4.75 -1.77
C ILE A 76 5.82 -4.98 -0.35
N ARG A 77 4.50 -5.14 -0.19
CA ARG A 77 3.90 -5.46 1.12
C ARG A 77 4.40 -6.78 1.67
N GLU A 78 4.57 -7.80 0.83
CA GLU A 78 5.12 -9.10 1.22
C GLU A 78 6.59 -8.98 1.63
N GLN A 79 7.39 -8.23 0.88
CA GLN A 79 8.78 -7.93 1.24
C GLN A 79 8.86 -7.21 2.60
N LEU A 80 8.05 -6.17 2.81
CA LEU A 80 7.94 -5.45 4.08
C LEU A 80 7.58 -6.38 5.25
N ARG A 81 6.64 -7.32 5.06
CA ARG A 81 6.28 -8.30 6.10
C ARG A 81 7.43 -9.24 6.42
N SER A 82 8.13 -9.73 5.41
CA SER A 82 9.27 -10.62 5.55
C SER A 82 10.40 -9.96 6.35
N ILE A 83 10.88 -8.79 5.90
CA ILE A 83 11.99 -8.12 6.57
C ILE A 83 11.63 -7.65 7.98
N LYS A 84 10.40 -7.18 8.19
CA LYS A 84 9.91 -6.85 9.53
C LYS A 84 9.97 -8.04 10.49
N SER A 85 9.64 -9.24 10.02
CA SER A 85 9.76 -10.46 10.82
C SER A 85 11.23 -10.75 11.17
N GLN A 86 12.14 -10.61 10.20
CA GLN A 86 13.58 -10.78 10.40
C GLN A 86 14.13 -9.79 11.43
N VAL A 87 13.85 -8.49 11.26
CA VAL A 87 14.23 -7.43 12.19
C VAL A 87 13.72 -7.72 13.60
N ARG A 88 12.46 -8.17 13.76
CA ARG A 88 11.91 -8.57 15.08
C ARG A 88 12.69 -9.70 15.73
N GLN A 89 13.03 -10.72 14.95
CA GLN A 89 13.77 -11.88 15.44
C GLN A 89 15.18 -11.47 15.86
N GLN A 90 15.85 -10.66 15.03
CA GLN A 90 17.21 -10.21 15.30
C GLN A 90 17.28 -9.29 16.52
N VAL A 91 16.38 -8.30 16.66
CA VAL A 91 16.26 -7.47 17.88
C VAL A 91 16.11 -8.34 19.15
N LYS A 92 15.32 -9.42 19.06
CA LYS A 92 15.15 -10.34 20.19
C LYS A 92 16.45 -11.08 20.52
N SER A 93 17.16 -11.54 19.49
CA SER A 93 18.46 -12.19 19.60
C SER A 93 19.51 -11.25 20.22
N ASP A 94 19.70 -10.06 19.68
CA ASP A 94 20.67 -9.07 20.17
C ASP A 94 20.38 -8.63 21.60
N LYS A 95 19.10 -8.56 21.99
CA LYS A 95 18.71 -8.30 23.38
C LYS A 95 19.14 -9.43 24.32
N GLN A 96 19.02 -10.69 23.90
CA GLN A 96 19.48 -11.84 24.69
C GLN A 96 21.00 -11.89 24.78
N ALA A 97 21.69 -11.59 23.68
CA ALA A 97 23.14 -11.50 23.60
C ALA A 97 23.73 -10.25 24.28
N LYS A 98 22.88 -9.31 24.73
CA LYS A 98 23.28 -8.00 25.28
C LYS A 98 24.12 -7.18 24.29
N ASN A 99 23.86 -7.32 22.99
CA ASN A 99 24.50 -6.57 21.93
C ASN A 99 23.90 -5.15 21.83
N TYR A 100 24.23 -4.29 22.79
CA TYR A 100 23.64 -2.95 22.88
C TYR A 100 24.13 -2.01 21.79
N THR A 101 25.29 -2.27 21.19
CA THR A 101 25.82 -1.49 20.06
C THR A 101 24.90 -1.62 18.85
N ALA A 102 24.60 -2.85 18.42
CA ALA A 102 23.67 -3.13 17.32
C ALA A 102 22.26 -2.59 17.60
N LEU A 103 21.75 -2.82 18.82
CA LEU A 103 20.43 -2.32 19.22
C LEU A 103 20.33 -0.79 19.23
N SER A 104 21.41 -0.08 19.57
CA SER A 104 21.42 1.38 19.59
C SER A 104 21.48 1.97 18.18
N ALA A 105 22.23 1.36 17.28
CA ALA A 105 22.31 1.78 15.88
C ALA A 105 20.94 1.61 15.19
N ALA A 106 20.36 0.41 15.28
CA ALA A 106 19.03 0.10 14.78
C ALA A 106 17.91 0.99 15.34
N LEU A 107 18.02 1.43 16.60
CA LEU A 107 17.05 2.34 17.20
C LEU A 107 17.08 3.73 16.55
N ASN A 108 18.26 4.23 16.16
CA ASN A 108 18.37 5.53 15.52
C ASN A 108 17.69 5.52 14.14
N ASP A 109 17.89 4.45 13.37
CA ASP A 109 17.24 4.30 12.06
C ASP A 109 15.72 4.13 12.18
N MET A 110 15.26 3.36 13.18
CA MET A 110 13.83 3.23 13.45
C MET A 110 13.15 4.54 13.82
N ILE A 111 13.88 5.50 14.42
CA ILE A 111 13.35 6.83 14.70
C ILE A 111 13.11 7.58 13.39
N SER A 112 14.08 7.56 12.49
CA SER A 112 13.99 8.23 11.18
C SER A 112 12.88 7.65 10.30
N MET A 113 12.64 6.33 10.36
CA MET A 113 11.58 5.64 9.59
C MET A 113 10.14 6.07 9.99
N GLN A 114 9.93 6.74 11.12
CA GLN A 114 8.57 7.12 11.58
C GLN A 114 7.86 8.08 10.62
N ASP A 115 8.61 8.97 9.99
CA ASP A 115 8.06 9.93 9.02
C ASP A 115 7.60 9.20 7.75
N ASP A 116 8.37 8.21 7.29
CA ASP A 116 8.01 7.39 6.13
C ASP A 116 6.80 6.48 6.40
N ILE A 117 6.68 5.93 7.62
CA ILE A 117 5.46 5.21 8.04
C ILE A 117 4.23 6.14 8.03
N THR A 118 4.41 7.39 8.47
CA THR A 118 3.35 8.40 8.45
C THR A 118 2.96 8.74 7.01
N ALA A 119 3.94 8.87 6.12
CA ALA A 119 3.71 9.11 4.70
C ALA A 119 2.89 7.97 4.06
N ILE A 120 3.23 6.70 4.32
CA ILE A 120 2.44 5.56 3.84
C ILE A 120 1.00 5.62 4.38
N THR A 121 0.83 5.95 5.67
CA THR A 121 -0.49 6.02 6.32
C THR A 121 -1.35 7.09 5.66
N ASN A 122 -0.78 8.24 5.34
CA ASN A 122 -1.47 9.32 4.65
C ASN A 122 -1.81 8.95 3.20
N ALA A 123 -0.85 8.40 2.45
CA ALA A 123 -1.09 7.93 1.09
C ALA A 123 -2.21 6.87 1.02
N LYS A 124 -2.25 5.95 2.00
CA LYS A 124 -3.35 4.99 2.12
C LYS A 124 -4.70 5.67 2.32
N LYS A 125 -4.79 6.67 3.20
CA LYS A 125 -6.05 7.39 3.45
C LYS A 125 -6.54 8.09 2.18
N ILE A 126 -5.64 8.74 1.46
CA ILE A 126 -5.96 9.40 0.18
C ILE A 126 -6.49 8.37 -0.82
N CYS A 127 -5.76 7.26 -1.04
CA CYS A 127 -6.23 6.18 -1.91
C CYS A 127 -7.64 5.68 -1.54
N LEU A 128 -7.93 5.50 -0.24
CA LEU A 128 -9.24 5.02 0.20
C LEU A 128 -10.36 6.03 -0.09
N THR A 129 -10.10 7.32 0.08
CA THR A 129 -11.04 8.39 -0.30
C THR A 129 -11.32 8.37 -1.79
N ASP A 130 -10.27 8.25 -2.61
CA ASP A 130 -10.41 8.26 -4.07
C ASP A 130 -11.10 6.99 -4.58
N TRP A 131 -10.89 5.85 -3.91
CA TRP A 131 -11.69 4.64 -4.14
C TRP A 131 -13.18 4.86 -3.85
N GLN A 132 -13.50 5.51 -2.73
CA GLN A 132 -14.89 5.79 -2.37
C GLN A 132 -15.56 6.74 -3.37
N GLN A 133 -14.82 7.74 -3.85
CA GLN A 133 -15.29 8.64 -4.91
C GLN A 133 -15.54 7.88 -6.21
N TYR A 134 -14.60 7.04 -6.64
CA TYR A 134 -14.77 6.15 -7.80
C TYR A 134 -16.05 5.31 -7.72
N TYR A 135 -16.32 4.69 -6.56
CA TYR A 135 -17.55 3.91 -6.39
C TYR A 135 -18.81 4.78 -6.46
N THR A 136 -18.74 6.00 -5.93
CA THR A 136 -19.85 6.97 -5.98
C THR A 136 -20.14 7.39 -7.41
N ASP A 137 -19.12 7.78 -8.18
CA ASP A 137 -19.28 8.19 -9.58
C ASP A 137 -19.71 7.01 -10.46
N ARG A 138 -19.24 5.80 -10.15
CA ARG A 138 -19.72 4.57 -10.81
C ARG A 138 -21.20 4.31 -10.56
N GLN A 139 -21.68 4.44 -9.32
CA GLN A 139 -23.09 4.27 -9.00
C GLN A 139 -23.96 5.34 -9.68
N ALA A 140 -23.44 6.55 -9.83
CA ALA A 140 -24.11 7.65 -10.53
C ALA A 140 -24.05 7.54 -12.07
N ASN A 141 -23.31 6.58 -12.62
CA ASN A 141 -22.97 6.50 -14.05
C ASN A 141 -22.29 7.78 -14.58
N ASN A 142 -21.52 8.48 -13.74
CA ASN A 142 -20.78 9.68 -14.09
C ASN A 142 -19.48 9.31 -14.82
N VAL A 143 -19.52 9.21 -16.14
CA VAL A 143 -18.40 8.72 -16.97
C VAL A 143 -17.14 9.57 -16.85
N GLU A 144 -17.31 10.90 -16.82
CA GLU A 144 -16.21 11.85 -16.66
C GLU A 144 -15.58 11.74 -15.26
N GLY A 145 -16.42 11.64 -14.22
CA GLY A 145 -15.99 11.43 -12.83
C GLY A 145 -15.18 10.15 -12.67
N ILE A 146 -15.70 9.02 -13.18
CA ILE A 146 -15.00 7.73 -13.14
C ILE A 146 -13.61 7.83 -13.78
N THR A 147 -13.49 8.53 -14.91
CA THR A 147 -12.21 8.66 -15.63
C THR A 147 -11.21 9.48 -14.83
N ALA A 148 -11.66 10.60 -14.24
CA ALA A 148 -10.84 11.44 -13.37
C ALA A 148 -10.39 10.68 -12.11
N ASP A 149 -11.29 9.90 -11.50
CA ASP A 149 -10.98 9.11 -10.30
C ASP A 149 -9.96 8.01 -10.59
N LEU A 150 -10.06 7.31 -11.73
CA LEU A 150 -9.08 6.30 -12.11
C LEU A 150 -7.68 6.90 -12.32
N GLN A 151 -7.58 8.08 -12.93
CA GLN A 151 -6.29 8.78 -13.10
C GLN A 151 -5.68 9.19 -11.75
N LYS A 152 -6.51 9.67 -10.82
CA LYS A 152 -6.05 9.99 -9.46
C LYS A 152 -5.61 8.74 -8.70
N LEU A 153 -6.42 7.68 -8.73
CA LEU A 153 -6.08 6.39 -8.12
C LEU A 153 -4.75 5.84 -8.62
N GLN A 154 -4.47 5.94 -9.92
CA GLN A 154 -3.17 5.54 -10.47
C GLN A 154 -2.02 6.33 -9.82
N THR A 155 -2.17 7.66 -9.72
CA THR A 155 -1.17 8.55 -9.10
C THR A 155 -0.97 8.24 -7.62
N ASP A 156 -2.07 8.04 -6.87
CA ASP A 156 -2.02 7.81 -5.44
C ASP A 156 -1.44 6.44 -5.09
N ILE A 157 -1.77 5.40 -5.85
CA ILE A 157 -1.19 4.07 -5.66
C ILE A 157 0.31 4.13 -5.96
N GLN A 158 0.73 4.85 -7.01
CA GLN A 158 2.16 5.05 -7.30
C GLN A 158 2.87 5.80 -6.16
N ALA A 159 2.27 6.85 -5.60
CA ALA A 159 2.82 7.58 -4.47
C ALA A 159 2.95 6.69 -3.22
N LYS A 160 1.94 5.86 -2.96
CA LYS A 160 1.96 4.87 -1.88
C LYS A 160 3.08 3.84 -2.07
N ILE A 161 3.25 3.32 -3.28
CA ILE A 161 4.34 2.38 -3.62
C ILE A 161 5.70 3.01 -3.31
N THR A 162 5.93 4.25 -3.73
CA THR A 162 7.17 4.98 -3.44
C THR A 162 7.40 5.12 -1.94
N ALA A 163 6.37 5.47 -1.16
CA ALA A 163 6.48 5.54 0.29
C ALA A 163 6.77 4.16 0.93
N MET A 164 6.17 3.08 0.42
CA MET A 164 6.46 1.71 0.87
C MET A 164 7.89 1.27 0.56
N GLN A 165 8.44 1.68 -0.58
CA GLN A 165 9.83 1.41 -0.94
C GLN A 165 10.81 2.11 0.01
N LYS A 166 10.53 3.34 0.45
CA LYS A 166 11.34 4.04 1.45
C LYS A 166 11.40 3.26 2.77
N VAL A 167 10.25 2.86 3.30
CA VAL A 167 10.20 2.05 4.52
C VAL A 167 10.88 0.69 4.34
N LEU A 168 10.84 0.11 3.14
CA LEU A 168 11.58 -1.12 2.85
C LEU A 168 13.10 -0.89 2.96
N THR A 169 13.60 0.20 2.38
CA THR A 169 15.01 0.62 2.50
C THR A 169 15.40 0.86 3.95
N ASP A 170 14.57 1.57 4.72
CA ASP A 170 14.84 1.82 6.14
C ASP A 170 14.93 0.51 6.93
N LEU A 171 14.02 -0.44 6.68
CA LEU A 171 14.06 -1.76 7.31
C LEU A 171 15.28 -2.57 6.90
N GLN A 172 15.78 -2.41 5.67
CA GLN A 172 17.04 -3.02 5.23
C GLN A 172 18.25 -2.43 5.95
N GLN A 173 18.26 -1.11 6.15
CA GLN A 173 19.30 -0.44 6.93
C GLN A 173 19.27 -0.91 8.40
N ILE A 174 18.10 -0.91 9.03
CA ILE A 174 17.91 -1.45 10.39
C ILE A 174 18.40 -2.90 10.48
N SER A 175 18.08 -3.74 9.48
CA SER A 175 18.55 -5.12 9.45
C SER A 175 20.08 -5.23 9.33
N THR A 176 20.73 -4.27 8.67
CA THR A 176 22.18 -4.20 8.53
C THR A 176 22.82 -3.82 9.87
N ASP A 177 22.27 -2.81 10.53
CA ASP A 177 22.73 -2.34 11.85
C ASP A 177 22.61 -3.41 12.94
N LEU A 178 21.59 -4.26 12.84
CA LEU A 178 21.40 -5.39 13.74
C LEU A 178 22.40 -6.55 13.52
N ASN A 179 23.13 -6.56 12.41
CA ASN A 179 24.18 -7.56 12.15
C ASN A 179 25.57 -7.12 12.64
N ILE A 180 25.68 -5.97 13.32
CA ILE A 180 26.93 -5.54 13.96
C ILE A 180 27.28 -6.55 15.09
N PRO A 181 28.47 -7.19 15.06
CA PRO A 181 28.84 -8.17 16.09
C PRO A 181 28.89 -7.54 17.48
N ALA A 182 28.51 -8.30 18.50
CA ALA A 182 28.79 -7.90 19.88
C ALA A 182 30.32 -7.87 20.06
N GLU A 183 30.86 -6.74 20.54
CA GLU A 183 32.27 -6.69 20.91
C GLU A 183 32.55 -7.76 21.98
N SER A 184 33.41 -8.72 21.65
CA SER A 184 33.94 -9.66 22.62
C SER A 184 34.69 -8.86 23.67
N THR A 185 34.16 -8.75 24.87
CA THR A 185 34.94 -8.26 26.02
C THR A 185 36.02 -9.31 26.31
N THR A 186 37.14 -9.23 25.61
CA THR A 186 38.36 -9.95 25.96
C THR A 186 38.83 -9.33 27.27
N THR A 187 38.45 -9.95 28.39
CA THR A 187 39.05 -9.68 29.69
C THR A 187 40.50 -10.13 29.60
N THR A 188 41.39 -9.20 29.23
CA THR A 188 42.82 -9.35 29.46
C THR A 188 43.03 -9.30 30.98
N SER A 189 42.90 -10.45 31.64
CA SER A 189 43.43 -10.65 32.98
C SER A 189 44.94 -10.71 32.88
N THR A 190 45.59 -9.56 33.03
CA THR A 190 47.03 -9.51 33.32
C THR A 190 47.18 -9.89 34.80
N ILE A 191 47.79 -11.04 35.05
CA ILE A 191 48.26 -11.49 36.37
C ILE A 191 49.56 -10.75 36.69
#